data_AF-A0A7Y8H9I1-F1
#
_entry.id   AF-A0A7Y8H9I1-F1
#
_cell.length_a   1.000
_cell.length_b   1.000
_cell.length_c   1.000
_cell.angle_alpha   90.00
_cell.angle_beta   90.00
_cell.angle_gamma   90.00
#
_symmetry.space_group_name_H-M   'P 1'
#
loop_
_entity.id
_entity.type
_entity.pdbx_description
1 polymer ?
#
loop_
_entity_poly.entity_id
_entity_poly.type
_entity_poly.pdbx_seq_one_letter_code
_entity_poly.pdbx_strand_id
1 'polypeptide(L)'
;MDEHISKTNEPELNKKEKKTSKKIVKSKVKDKTGIEKGLLLLELAEIKEISDRIFERIEKKIEVLKALEASVDEKINALRKIGQEKPSETPSDETDQRNNIVLSLKQRGLGIEEISSILKIPKGEVELILNLHKSSEDTNVVSKIQRDKKILIQKPQGVKYQYKNIFRKLLWFVPFFAIIVIVYITFIQRDNNRTFLTPQGSEQTLTAQQTLSPEEERTKEIELIREKYNVLSGLTESKEPTKYVLKKKESQVQKEEISKPENIELTGDKKTVIVVTKSATIRTDHSLNSEPLTWVSQGVILEVKDEFIDEANKKWYKILTSDGKEGWIAEKVVKQP
;
A
#
# COMPACT_ATOMS: atom_id res chain seq x y z
N MET A 1 28.19 -5.23 74.94
CA MET A 1 27.86 -5.56 73.54
C MET A 1 27.48 -4.27 72.84
N ASP A 2 28.29 -3.23 73.00
CA ASP A 2 29.56 -2.95 72.27
C ASP A 2 29.17 -2.23 70.96
N GLU A 3 29.04 -0.90 70.95
CA GLU A 3 30.12 0.10 70.99
C GLU A 3 31.12 -0.13 69.85
N HIS A 4 31.04 0.68 68.78
CA HIS A 4 32.23 1.09 68.03
C HIS A 4 32.04 2.43 67.32
N ILE A 5 32.71 3.41 67.91
CA ILE A 5 33.07 4.74 67.42
C ILE A 5 34.22 4.59 66.42
N SER A 6 34.27 5.43 65.37
CA SER A 6 35.48 5.90 64.63
C SER A 6 35.00 6.90 63.57
N LYS A 7 35.02 8.24 63.70
CA LYS A 7 36.10 9.20 64.00
C LYS A 7 37.26 9.21 62.99
N THR A 8 37.40 10.38 62.34
CA THR A 8 38.64 11.07 61.93
C THR A 8 39.40 10.58 60.69
N ASN A 9 39.49 11.42 59.65
CA ASN A 9 40.70 12.21 59.37
C ASN A 9 40.60 12.99 58.04
N GLU A 10 40.41 14.30 58.17
CA GLU A 10 41.02 15.31 57.30
C GLU A 10 42.54 15.31 57.55
N PRO A 11 43.37 15.61 56.54
CA PRO A 11 44.28 16.72 56.78
C PRO A 11 44.45 17.67 55.58
N GLU A 12 44.70 18.90 56.00
CA GLU A 12 45.01 20.12 55.27
C GLU A 12 46.31 20.13 54.44
N LEU A 13 46.34 21.09 53.51
CA LEU A 13 47.45 21.98 53.08
C LEU A 13 48.84 21.41 52.73
N ASN A 14 49.26 21.65 51.48
CA ASN A 14 50.49 22.39 51.04
C ASN A 14 50.76 22.09 49.56
N LYS A 15 51.38 22.91 48.69
CA LYS A 15 52.03 24.22 48.76
C LYS A 15 52.20 24.69 47.30
N LYS A 16 52.24 26.01 47.11
CA LYS A 16 52.61 26.71 45.88
C LYS A 16 53.98 26.27 45.34
N GLU A 17 54.14 26.22 44.02
CA GLU A 17 55.39 26.67 43.41
C GLU A 17 55.21 27.23 41.99
N LYS A 18 56.06 28.23 41.70
CA LYS A 18 56.02 29.21 40.62
C LYS A 18 56.74 28.71 39.37
N LYS A 19 56.26 29.21 38.22
CA LYS A 19 57.02 29.66 37.03
C LYS A 19 58.12 28.72 36.49
N THR A 20 57.94 28.29 35.24
CA THR A 20 58.86 28.70 34.15
C THR A 20 58.14 28.69 32.81
N SER A 21 57.99 29.88 32.24
CA SER A 21 57.76 30.11 30.83
C SER A 21 59.06 29.92 30.06
N LYS A 22 59.11 28.94 29.16
CA LYS A 22 59.67 29.03 27.81
C LYS A 22 59.87 27.64 27.22
N LYS A 23 59.44 27.55 25.95
CA LYS A 23 60.16 27.00 24.79
C LYS A 23 59.42 25.83 24.09
N ILE A 24 59.33 25.99 22.76
CA ILE A 24 59.13 24.96 21.72
C ILE A 24 57.66 24.57 21.49
N VAL A 25 56.83 25.37 20.80
CA VAL A 25 56.74 25.45 19.33
C VAL A 25 57.38 24.26 18.61
N LYS A 26 56.62 23.18 18.42
CA LYS A 26 56.60 22.28 17.22
C LYS A 26 55.85 20.97 17.51
N SER A 27 54.52 20.98 17.47
CA SER A 27 53.71 19.77 17.20
C SER A 27 52.26 20.17 16.89
N LYS A 28 51.99 20.77 15.72
CA LYS A 28 50.63 21.20 15.34
C LYS A 28 50.11 20.52 14.07
N VAL A 29 50.73 19.41 13.65
CA VAL A 29 50.44 18.78 12.34
C VAL A 29 49.95 17.32 12.47
N LYS A 30 49.95 16.70 13.66
CA LYS A 30 49.61 15.26 13.82
C LYS A 30 48.22 14.93 14.36
N ASP A 31 47.41 15.92 14.76
CA ASP A 31 46.14 15.64 15.47
C ASP A 31 44.88 15.69 14.59
N LYS A 32 44.99 16.09 13.31
CA LYS A 32 43.83 16.17 12.41
C LYS A 32 43.23 14.79 12.10
N THR A 33 44.08 13.77 11.98
CA THR A 33 43.66 12.39 11.71
C THR A 33 42.95 11.71 12.89
N GLY A 34 43.12 12.20 14.13
CA GLY A 34 42.39 11.69 15.29
C GLY A 34 40.94 12.18 15.33
N ILE A 35 40.71 13.42 14.90
CA ILE A 35 39.40 14.05 14.89
C ILE A 35 38.51 13.43 13.80
N GLU A 36 39.04 13.21 12.61
CA GLU A 36 38.33 12.57 11.50
C GLU A 36 37.89 11.14 11.85
N LYS A 37 38.75 10.37 12.53
CA LYS A 37 38.39 9.02 13.01
C LYS A 37 37.26 9.04 14.04
N GLY A 38 37.24 10.05 14.92
CA GLY A 38 36.18 10.23 15.90
C GLY A 38 34.83 10.54 15.24
N LEU A 39 34.84 11.36 14.18
CA LEU A 39 33.64 11.71 13.41
C LEU A 39 33.07 10.47 12.69
N LEU A 40 33.93 9.71 12.01
CA LEU A 40 33.51 8.47 11.32
C LEU A 40 32.94 7.43 12.29
N LEU A 41 33.50 7.31 13.50
CA LEU A 41 32.97 6.43 14.54
C LEU A 41 31.57 6.84 15.01
N LEU A 42 31.31 8.15 15.08
CA LEU A 42 29.99 8.67 15.44
C LEU A 42 28.97 8.37 14.33
N GLU A 43 29.32 8.64 13.07
CA GLU A 43 28.46 8.35 11.91
C GLU A 43 28.16 6.85 11.80
N LEU A 44 29.15 5.98 12.00
CA LEU A 44 28.95 4.52 12.00
C LEU A 44 28.02 4.07 13.13
N ALA A 45 28.11 4.68 14.31
CA ALA A 45 27.21 4.38 15.43
C ALA A 45 25.77 4.83 15.13
N GLU A 46 25.59 5.98 14.49
CA GLU A 46 24.27 6.48 14.09
C GLU A 46 23.64 5.62 12.99
N ILE A 47 24.42 5.26 11.96
CA ILE A 47 23.97 4.34 10.90
C ILE A 47 23.55 3.00 11.51
N LYS A 48 24.29 2.50 12.50
CA LYS A 48 23.94 1.27 13.22
C LYS A 48 22.61 1.41 13.97
N GLU A 49 22.38 2.51 14.68
CA GLU A 49 21.11 2.73 15.39
C GLU A 49 19.92 2.83 14.42
N ILE A 50 20.09 3.53 13.29
CA ILE A 50 19.08 3.63 12.24
C ILE A 50 18.79 2.23 11.67
N SER A 51 19.83 1.45 11.40
CA SER A 51 19.69 0.09 10.88
C SER A 51 18.94 -0.82 11.85
N ASP A 52 19.29 -0.81 13.14
CA ASP A 52 18.64 -1.60 14.18
C ASP A 52 17.14 -1.24 14.28
N ARG A 53 16.79 0.06 14.20
CA ARG A 53 15.38 0.51 14.16
C ARG A 53 14.63 0.07 12.91
N ILE A 54 15.29 0.01 11.75
CA ILE A 54 14.68 -0.47 10.50
C ILE A 54 14.40 -1.97 10.62
N PHE A 55 15.37 -2.75 11.10
CA PHE A 55 15.19 -4.20 11.30
C PHE A 55 14.06 -4.52 12.28
N GLU A 56 13.97 -3.79 13.41
CA GLU A 56 12.88 -3.96 14.37
C GLU A 56 11.49 -3.74 13.73
N ARG A 57 11.38 -2.75 12.83
CA ARG A 57 10.12 -2.50 12.09
C ARG A 57 9.82 -3.60 11.06
N ILE A 58 10.84 -4.15 10.43
CA ILE A 58 10.69 -5.25 9.46
C ILE A 58 10.23 -6.51 10.18
N GLU A 59 10.84 -6.86 11.31
CA GLU A 59 10.44 -8.03 12.12
C GLU A 59 8.99 -7.91 12.60
N LYS A 60 8.59 -6.74 13.11
CA LYS A 60 7.19 -6.48 13.49
C LYS A 60 6.21 -6.66 12.33
N LYS A 61 6.57 -6.24 11.11
CA LYS A 61 5.72 -6.42 9.92
C LYS A 61 5.63 -7.89 9.50
N ILE A 62 6.74 -8.63 9.58
CA ILE A 62 6.77 -10.06 9.27
C ILE A 62 5.85 -10.83 10.23
N GLU A 63 5.85 -10.48 11.52
CA GLU A 63 4.98 -11.11 12.52
C GLU A 63 3.49 -10.88 12.21
N VAL A 64 3.10 -9.65 11.86
CA VAL A 64 1.72 -9.32 11.45
C VAL A 64 1.31 -10.09 10.20
N LEU A 65 2.19 -10.19 9.20
CA LEU A 65 1.91 -10.94 7.97
C LEU A 65 1.73 -12.43 8.24
N LYS A 66 2.54 -13.02 9.12
CA LYS A 66 2.43 -14.42 9.53
C LYS A 66 1.10 -14.72 10.25
N ALA A 67 0.64 -13.79 11.09
CA ALA A 67 -0.67 -13.92 11.74
C ALA A 67 -1.84 -13.83 10.74
N LEU A 68 -1.72 -12.95 9.73
CA LEU A 68 -2.70 -12.84 8.65
C LEU A 68 -2.74 -14.10 7.78
N GLU A 69 -1.59 -14.65 7.43
CA GLU A 69 -1.48 -15.91 6.67
C GLU A 69 -2.20 -17.05 7.40
N ALA A 70 -1.93 -17.25 8.69
CA ALA A 70 -2.61 -18.24 9.51
C ALA A 70 -4.14 -18.03 9.57
N SER A 71 -4.61 -16.78 9.65
CA SER A 71 -6.04 -16.46 9.66
C SER A 71 -6.72 -16.75 8.32
N VAL A 72 -6.02 -16.50 7.20
CA VAL A 72 -6.52 -16.81 5.86
C VAL A 72 -6.63 -18.32 5.67
N ASP A 73 -5.63 -19.08 6.12
CA ASP A 73 -5.65 -20.55 6.04
C ASP A 73 -6.79 -21.17 6.86
N GLU A 74 -7.05 -20.64 8.07
CA GLU A 74 -8.21 -21.04 8.88
C GLU A 74 -9.52 -20.81 8.13
N LYS A 75 -9.65 -19.65 7.47
CA LYS A 75 -10.85 -19.31 6.69
C LYS A 75 -11.00 -20.18 5.44
N ILE A 76 -9.91 -20.52 4.76
CA ILE A 76 -9.90 -21.45 3.62
C ILE A 76 -10.37 -22.84 4.08
N ASN A 77 -9.88 -23.31 5.22
CA ASN A 77 -10.28 -24.60 5.78
C ASN A 77 -11.76 -24.62 6.19
N ALA A 78 -12.26 -23.54 6.79
CA ALA A 78 -13.68 -23.39 7.11
C ALA A 78 -14.57 -23.43 5.85
N LEU A 79 -14.16 -22.73 4.78
CA LEU A 79 -14.89 -22.75 3.51
C LEU A 79 -14.85 -24.12 2.82
N ARG A 80 -13.69 -24.81 2.86
CA ARG A 80 -13.59 -26.19 2.35
C ARG A 80 -14.50 -27.14 3.10
N LYS A 81 -14.64 -26.99 4.42
CA LYS A 81 -15.56 -27.80 5.23
C LYS A 81 -17.02 -27.60 4.79
N ILE A 82 -17.44 -26.35 4.57
CA ILE A 82 -18.79 -26.03 4.08
C ILE A 82 -19.00 -26.58 2.66
N GLY A 83 -18.00 -26.51 1.79
CA GLY A 83 -18.08 -27.05 0.43
C GLY A 83 -18.02 -28.58 0.35
N GLN A 84 -17.44 -29.25 1.36
CA GLN A 84 -17.34 -30.71 1.45
C GLN A 84 -18.51 -31.37 2.20
N GLU A 85 -19.32 -30.60 2.92
CA GLU A 85 -20.69 -30.99 3.26
C GLU A 85 -21.49 -31.07 1.95
N LYS A 86 -21.29 -32.18 1.23
CA LYS A 86 -21.95 -32.50 -0.02
C LYS A 86 -23.45 -32.21 0.14
N PRO A 87 -24.07 -31.38 -0.70
CA PRO A 87 -25.50 -31.51 -0.92
C PRO A 87 -25.71 -32.95 -1.39
N SER A 88 -26.41 -33.72 -0.57
CA SER A 88 -26.83 -35.08 -0.91
C SER A 88 -27.36 -35.12 -2.34
N GLU A 89 -26.86 -36.07 -3.10
CA GLU A 89 -27.09 -36.26 -4.53
C GLU A 89 -28.58 -36.23 -4.91
N THR A 90 -28.91 -35.47 -5.97
CA THR A 90 -30.18 -35.37 -6.74
C THR A 90 -31.36 -34.65 -6.06
N PRO A 91 -32.20 -33.84 -6.78
CA PRO A 91 -32.52 -33.92 -8.22
C PRO A 91 -32.47 -32.56 -8.98
N SER A 92 -31.71 -32.48 -10.08
CA SER A 92 -31.84 -31.34 -11.02
C SER A 92 -33.27 -31.22 -11.57
N ASP A 93 -33.97 -32.34 -11.69
CA ASP A 93 -35.33 -32.39 -12.26
C ASP A 93 -36.40 -31.81 -11.33
N GLU A 94 -36.26 -31.91 -10.00
CA GLU A 94 -37.22 -31.29 -9.09
C GLU A 94 -37.08 -29.78 -9.05
N THR A 95 -35.85 -29.27 -9.20
CA THR A 95 -35.62 -27.81 -9.15
C THR A 95 -36.29 -27.14 -10.34
N ASP A 96 -36.16 -27.74 -11.53
CA ASP A 96 -36.83 -27.23 -12.74
C ASP A 96 -38.35 -27.36 -12.66
N GLN A 97 -38.87 -28.46 -12.08
CA GLN A 97 -40.31 -28.60 -11.83
C GLN A 97 -40.83 -27.55 -10.84
N ARG A 98 -40.12 -27.32 -9.74
CA ARG A 98 -40.47 -26.31 -8.73
C ARG A 98 -40.49 -24.91 -9.33
N ASN A 99 -39.50 -24.57 -10.14
CA ASN A 99 -39.44 -23.28 -10.84
C ASN A 99 -40.66 -23.07 -11.74
N ASN A 100 -41.02 -24.07 -12.53
CA ASN A 100 -42.20 -24.02 -13.41
C ASN A 100 -43.51 -23.88 -12.62
N ILE A 101 -43.63 -24.56 -11.47
CA ILE A 101 -44.82 -24.45 -10.61
C ILE A 101 -44.94 -23.03 -10.05
N VAL A 102 -43.86 -22.44 -9.54
CA VAL A 102 -43.83 -21.06 -9.03
C VAL A 102 -44.28 -20.07 -10.11
N LEU A 103 -43.77 -20.20 -11.33
CA LEU A 103 -44.18 -19.35 -12.46
C LEU A 103 -45.66 -19.52 -12.81
N SER A 104 -46.16 -20.76 -12.85
CA SER A 104 -47.57 -21.03 -13.17
C SER A 104 -48.54 -20.47 -12.13
N LEU A 105 -48.18 -20.51 -10.84
CA LEU A 105 -48.98 -19.92 -9.77
C LEU A 105 -48.95 -18.40 -9.82
N LYS A 106 -47.80 -17.81 -10.18
CA LYS A 106 -47.69 -16.37 -10.37
C LYS A 106 -48.55 -15.88 -11.54
N GLN A 107 -48.57 -16.61 -12.66
CA GLN A 107 -49.44 -16.31 -13.80
C GLN A 107 -50.94 -16.39 -13.45
N ARG A 108 -51.31 -17.19 -12.45
CA ARG A 108 -52.67 -17.26 -11.89
C ARG A 108 -53.00 -16.11 -10.93
N GLY A 109 -52.07 -15.19 -10.70
CA GLY A 109 -52.26 -14.00 -9.88
C GLY A 109 -52.02 -14.18 -8.38
N LEU A 110 -51.45 -15.32 -7.96
CA LEU A 110 -51.16 -15.55 -6.53
C LEU A 110 -50.04 -14.64 -6.04
N GLY A 111 -50.17 -14.22 -4.79
CA GLY A 111 -49.16 -13.47 -4.04
C GLY A 111 -47.94 -14.33 -3.71
N ILE A 112 -46.80 -13.68 -3.44
CA ILE A 112 -45.54 -14.38 -3.11
C ILE A 112 -45.72 -15.19 -1.81
N GLU A 113 -46.46 -14.63 -0.86
CA GLU A 113 -46.79 -15.20 0.45
C GLU A 113 -47.68 -16.44 0.31
N GLU A 114 -48.65 -16.41 -0.60
CA GLU A 114 -49.55 -17.52 -0.88
C GLU A 114 -48.81 -18.68 -1.55
N ILE A 115 -47.95 -18.37 -2.53
CA ILE A 115 -47.11 -19.36 -3.22
C ILE A 115 -46.16 -20.04 -2.23
N SER A 116 -45.51 -19.24 -1.36
CA SER A 116 -44.63 -19.75 -0.30
C SER A 116 -45.36 -20.72 0.64
N SER A 117 -46.58 -20.36 1.04
CA SER A 117 -47.40 -21.19 1.93
C SER A 117 -47.86 -22.50 1.28
N ILE A 118 -48.24 -22.46 -0.01
CA ILE A 118 -48.69 -23.63 -0.77
C ILE A 118 -47.55 -24.62 -1.02
N LEU A 119 -46.38 -24.10 -1.44
CA LEU A 119 -45.24 -24.94 -1.83
C LEU A 119 -44.33 -25.32 -0.66
N LYS A 120 -44.53 -24.73 0.53
CA LYS A 120 -43.65 -24.86 1.69
C LYS A 120 -42.20 -24.45 1.39
N ILE A 121 -42.05 -23.40 0.58
CA ILE A 121 -40.77 -22.84 0.17
C ILE A 121 -40.61 -21.46 0.83
N PRO A 122 -39.41 -21.07 1.31
CA PRO A 122 -39.21 -19.74 1.89
C PRO A 122 -39.50 -18.62 0.89
N LYS A 123 -40.09 -17.53 1.39
CA LYS A 123 -40.46 -16.34 0.58
C LYS A 123 -39.32 -15.82 -0.31
N GLY A 124 -38.09 -15.80 0.21
CA GLY A 124 -36.91 -15.32 -0.54
C GLY A 124 -36.55 -16.19 -1.75
N GLU A 125 -36.81 -17.49 -1.70
CA GLU A 125 -36.56 -18.39 -2.83
C GLU A 125 -37.62 -18.19 -3.93
N VAL A 126 -38.87 -17.98 -3.56
CA VAL A 126 -39.94 -17.60 -4.50
C VAL A 126 -39.60 -16.28 -5.21
N GLU A 127 -39.15 -15.26 -4.46
CA GLU A 127 -38.71 -13.99 -5.04
C GLU A 127 -37.52 -14.15 -5.98
N LEU A 128 -36.54 -14.97 -5.61
CA LEU A 128 -35.37 -15.26 -6.44
C LEU A 128 -35.77 -15.91 -7.76
N ILE A 129 -36.61 -16.94 -7.73
CA ILE A 129 -37.09 -17.66 -8.92
C ILE A 129 -37.82 -16.70 -9.88
N LEU A 130 -38.68 -15.85 -9.35
CA LEU A 130 -39.42 -14.85 -10.14
C LEU A 130 -38.50 -13.79 -10.74
N ASN A 131 -37.52 -13.31 -9.97
CA ASN A 131 -36.55 -12.31 -10.45
C ASN A 131 -35.61 -12.86 -11.54
N LEU A 132 -35.19 -14.12 -11.42
CA LEU A 132 -34.38 -14.78 -12.45
C LEU A 132 -35.12 -14.84 -13.79
N HIS A 133 -36.42 -15.16 -13.77
CA HIS A 133 -37.22 -15.28 -14.99
C HIS A 133 -37.73 -13.95 -15.56
N LYS A 134 -37.89 -12.91 -14.73
CA LYS A 134 -38.30 -11.57 -15.17
C LYS A 134 -37.37 -11.00 -16.25
N SER A 135 -36.07 -11.30 -16.17
CA SER A 135 -35.07 -10.86 -17.14
C SER A 135 -35.29 -11.40 -18.57
N SER A 136 -36.04 -12.51 -18.71
CA SER A 136 -36.27 -13.18 -20.00
C SER A 136 -37.54 -12.71 -20.72
N GLU A 137 -38.62 -12.40 -20.00
CA GLU A 137 -39.91 -12.00 -20.60
C GLU A 137 -39.92 -10.56 -21.15
N ASP A 138 -39.14 -9.65 -20.54
CA ASP A 138 -39.07 -8.24 -20.98
C ASP A 138 -38.47 -8.08 -22.40
N THR A 139 -37.75 -9.09 -22.90
CA THR A 139 -37.25 -9.08 -24.29
C THR A 139 -38.33 -9.40 -25.33
N ASN A 140 -39.41 -10.09 -24.95
CA ASN A 140 -40.44 -10.56 -25.89
C ASN A 140 -41.61 -9.57 -26.04
N VAL A 141 -41.89 -8.76 -25.00
CA VAL A 141 -42.98 -7.75 -25.02
C VAL A 141 -42.66 -6.60 -25.99
N VAL A 142 -41.37 -6.26 -26.17
CA VAL A 142 -40.92 -5.24 -27.15
C VAL A 142 -41.24 -5.66 -28.60
N SER A 143 -41.22 -6.96 -28.92
CA SER A 143 -41.52 -7.44 -30.27
C SER A 143 -43.01 -7.46 -30.63
N LYS A 144 -43.90 -7.55 -29.63
CA LYS A 144 -45.36 -7.57 -29.82
C LYS A 144 -45.96 -6.17 -29.91
N ILE A 145 -45.43 -5.21 -29.13
CA ILE A 145 -45.86 -3.81 -29.16
C ILE A 145 -45.53 -3.13 -30.50
N GLN A 146 -44.58 -3.67 -31.26
CA GLN A 146 -44.16 -3.11 -32.55
C GLN A 146 -45.06 -3.50 -33.75
N ARG A 147 -45.98 -4.47 -33.60
CA ARG A 147 -46.93 -4.83 -34.68
C ARG A 147 -48.27 -4.09 -34.58
N ASP A 148 -48.69 -3.68 -33.38
CA ASP A 148 -50.02 -3.09 -33.17
C ASP A 148 -50.02 -1.55 -33.13
N LYS A 149 -48.85 -0.90 -33.18
CA LYS A 149 -48.72 0.57 -33.18
C LYS A 149 -48.58 1.20 -34.58
N LYS A 150 -49.33 0.72 -35.58
CA LYS A 150 -49.42 1.41 -36.89
C LYS A 150 -50.62 2.37 -37.02
N ILE A 151 -51.47 2.50 -36.00
CA ILE A 151 -52.60 3.43 -36.08
C ILE A 151 -52.68 4.27 -34.81
N LEU A 152 -52.64 5.58 -35.03
CA LEU A 152 -52.82 6.67 -34.06
C LEU A 152 -51.74 6.80 -32.99
N ILE A 153 -50.91 7.85 -33.13
CA ILE A 153 -50.72 8.86 -32.08
C ILE A 153 -50.06 10.09 -32.71
N GLN A 154 -50.78 11.20 -32.58
CA GLN A 154 -50.34 12.56 -32.83
C GLN A 154 -49.12 12.92 -31.97
N LYS A 155 -48.27 13.78 -32.56
CA LYS A 155 -47.19 14.51 -31.90
C LYS A 155 -47.61 15.07 -30.54
N PRO A 156 -46.68 15.03 -29.56
CA PRO A 156 -46.39 16.22 -28.78
C PRO A 156 -44.96 16.70 -28.99
N GLN A 157 -44.84 18.01 -28.80
CA GLN A 157 -43.75 18.89 -29.15
C GLN A 157 -42.49 18.65 -28.30
N GLY A 158 -41.38 18.45 -29.00
CA GLY A 158 -40.14 19.21 -28.83
C GLY A 158 -39.60 19.49 -27.43
N VAL A 159 -38.89 18.51 -26.84
CA VAL A 159 -37.74 18.80 -25.97
C VAL A 159 -36.48 18.42 -26.76
N LYS A 160 -35.74 19.44 -27.22
CA LYS A 160 -34.52 19.27 -28.02
C LYS A 160 -33.37 18.82 -27.10
N TYR A 161 -33.03 17.54 -27.13
CA TYR A 161 -31.85 16.99 -26.47
C TYR A 161 -30.56 17.30 -27.26
N GLN A 162 -29.69 18.10 -26.64
CA GLN A 162 -28.33 18.45 -27.08
C GLN A 162 -27.32 17.31 -26.78
N TYR A 163 -27.47 16.14 -27.41
CA TYR A 163 -26.50 15.02 -27.26
C TYR A 163 -25.60 14.77 -28.48
N LYS A 164 -25.73 15.58 -29.54
CA LYS A 164 -25.01 15.34 -30.80
C LYS A 164 -23.53 15.77 -30.82
N ASN A 165 -23.04 16.50 -29.82
CA ASN A 165 -21.67 17.05 -29.84
C ASN A 165 -20.65 16.28 -28.98
N ILE A 166 -21.08 15.35 -28.12
CA ILE A 166 -20.15 14.62 -27.23
C ILE A 166 -19.51 13.43 -27.96
N PHE A 167 -20.25 12.75 -28.83
CA PHE A 167 -19.77 11.58 -29.57
C PHE A 167 -18.64 11.87 -30.57
N ARG A 168 -18.51 13.12 -31.06
CA ARG A 168 -17.41 13.50 -31.96
C ARG A 168 -16.06 13.70 -31.24
N LYS A 169 -16.06 14.00 -29.94
CA LYS A 169 -14.82 14.14 -29.17
C LYS A 169 -14.30 12.80 -28.66
N LEU A 170 -15.19 11.85 -28.34
CA LEU A 170 -14.79 10.52 -27.87
C LEU A 170 -14.10 9.68 -28.95
N LEU A 171 -14.47 9.88 -30.22
CA LEU A 171 -13.91 9.14 -31.35
C LEU A 171 -12.41 9.47 -31.60
N TRP A 172 -11.91 10.60 -31.11
CA TRP A 172 -10.50 10.99 -31.28
C TRP A 172 -9.55 10.31 -30.29
N PHE A 173 -10.06 9.73 -29.20
CA PHE A 173 -9.23 9.07 -28.18
C PHE A 173 -8.91 7.60 -28.49
N VAL A 174 -9.68 6.96 -29.38
CA VAL A 174 -9.48 5.56 -29.78
C VAL A 174 -8.05 5.27 -30.31
N PRO A 175 -7.43 6.10 -31.19
CA PRO A 175 -6.05 5.86 -31.61
C PRO A 175 -5.02 6.05 -30.48
N PHE A 176 -5.29 6.91 -29.49
CA PHE A 176 -4.37 7.14 -28.37
C PHE A 176 -4.25 5.92 -27.45
N PHE A 177 -5.39 5.26 -27.17
CA PHE A 177 -5.39 4.03 -26.38
C PHE A 177 -4.71 2.87 -27.12
N ALA A 178 -4.83 2.78 -28.44
CA ALA A 178 -4.13 1.76 -29.22
C ALA A 178 -2.60 1.89 -29.14
N ILE A 179 -2.07 3.12 -29.15
CA ILE A 179 -0.62 3.38 -29.00
C ILE A 179 -0.14 2.97 -27.60
N ILE A 180 -0.89 3.31 -26.54
CA ILE A 180 -0.55 2.94 -25.16
C ILE A 180 -0.50 1.41 -25.00
N VAL A 181 -1.46 0.68 -25.58
CA VAL A 181 -1.48 -0.79 -25.56
C VAL A 181 -0.28 -1.38 -26.31
N ILE A 182 0.12 -0.80 -27.45
CA ILE A 182 1.31 -1.25 -28.19
C ILE A 182 2.60 -1.00 -27.39
N VAL A 183 2.74 0.15 -26.73
CA VAL A 183 3.88 0.44 -25.84
C VAL A 183 3.91 -0.52 -24.65
N TYR A 184 2.75 -0.83 -24.06
CA TYR A 184 2.66 -1.79 -22.96
C TYR A 184 3.05 -3.22 -23.38
N ILE A 185 2.61 -3.68 -24.55
CA ILE A 185 3.00 -5.01 -25.08
C ILE A 185 4.50 -5.08 -25.38
N THR A 186 5.07 -4.03 -26.00
CA THR A 186 6.51 -3.97 -26.29
C THR A 186 7.36 -3.87 -25.01
N PHE A 187 6.84 -3.25 -23.95
CA PHE A 187 7.48 -3.23 -22.64
C PHE A 187 7.54 -4.63 -22.01
N ILE A 188 6.43 -5.37 -22.02
CA ILE A 188 6.39 -6.77 -21.52
C ILE A 188 7.33 -7.69 -22.31
N GLN A 189 7.40 -7.53 -23.63
CA GLN A 189 8.33 -8.34 -24.45
C GLN A 189 9.80 -8.00 -24.20
N ARG A 190 10.12 -6.75 -23.81
CA ARG A 190 11.50 -6.31 -23.56
C ARG A 190 12.08 -6.89 -22.27
N ASP A 191 11.26 -7.05 -21.24
CA ASP A 191 11.71 -7.64 -19.97
C ASP A 191 11.90 -9.16 -20.08
N ASN A 192 11.12 -9.85 -20.92
CA ASN A 192 11.27 -11.29 -21.13
C ASN A 192 12.54 -11.70 -21.89
N ASN A 193 13.19 -10.78 -22.61
CA ASN A 193 14.40 -11.07 -23.40
C ASN A 193 15.71 -10.83 -22.62
N ARG A 194 15.66 -10.56 -21.31
CA ARG A 194 16.84 -10.33 -20.46
C ARG A 194 17.16 -11.48 -19.51
N THR A 195 17.30 -12.68 -20.04
CA THR A 195 17.86 -13.88 -19.37
C THR A 195 17.95 -14.96 -20.46
N PHE A 196 19.03 -15.69 -20.76
CA PHE A 196 20.18 -16.17 -20.03
C PHE A 196 21.28 -16.47 -21.09
N LEU A 197 22.48 -15.90 -20.95
CA LEU A 197 23.68 -16.51 -21.53
C LEU A 197 24.21 -17.49 -20.49
N THR A 198 24.08 -18.77 -20.78
CA THR A 198 24.61 -19.85 -19.95
C THR A 198 25.73 -20.53 -20.73
N PRO A 199 26.90 -20.77 -20.12
CA PRO A 199 28.02 -21.40 -20.80
C PRO A 199 27.78 -22.90 -20.98
N GLN A 200 28.25 -23.38 -22.11
CA GLN A 200 28.26 -24.75 -22.60
C GLN A 200 29.13 -25.64 -21.70
N GLY A 201 28.61 -26.80 -21.27
CA GLY A 201 29.37 -27.76 -20.47
C GLY A 201 28.65 -29.10 -20.20
N SER A 202 28.81 -30.02 -21.15
CA SER A 202 28.84 -31.50 -21.05
C SER A 202 27.75 -32.31 -20.30
N GLU A 203 27.06 -33.09 -21.13
CA GLU A 203 26.87 -34.55 -21.06
C GLU A 203 25.80 -35.21 -20.16
N GLN A 204 25.24 -36.23 -20.80
CA GLN A 204 24.04 -37.00 -20.50
C GLN A 204 24.22 -37.98 -19.33
N THR A 205 23.16 -38.26 -18.59
CA THR A 205 22.76 -39.66 -18.34
C THR A 205 21.28 -39.75 -17.97
N LEU A 206 20.58 -40.65 -18.66
CA LEU A 206 19.24 -41.14 -18.39
C LEU A 206 19.20 -41.92 -17.08
N THR A 207 18.22 -41.69 -16.19
CA THR A 207 17.28 -42.73 -15.70
C THR A 207 16.18 -42.20 -14.77
N ALA A 208 14.97 -42.76 -14.97
CA ALA A 208 13.89 -43.04 -14.03
C ALA A 208 13.19 -41.88 -13.27
N GLN A 209 11.92 -41.70 -13.63
CA GLN A 209 10.91 -40.88 -12.95
C GLN A 209 10.67 -41.33 -11.50
N GLN A 210 10.72 -40.37 -10.58
CA GLN A 210 9.97 -40.45 -9.32
C GLN A 210 9.40 -39.05 -9.03
N THR A 211 8.07 -38.97 -9.06
CA THR A 211 7.28 -37.75 -8.90
C THR A 211 7.43 -37.25 -7.45
N LEU A 212 8.25 -36.22 -7.24
CA LEU A 212 8.38 -35.52 -5.97
C LEU A 212 7.54 -34.23 -6.01
N SER A 213 6.86 -34.00 -4.88
CA SER A 213 5.88 -32.93 -4.67
C SER A 213 6.52 -31.53 -4.77
N PRO A 214 5.85 -30.52 -5.38
CA PRO A 214 6.37 -29.17 -5.60
C PRO A 214 6.79 -28.39 -4.33
N GLU A 215 6.44 -28.87 -3.14
CA GLU A 215 6.81 -28.22 -1.87
C GLU A 215 8.26 -28.49 -1.44
N GLU A 216 8.82 -29.68 -1.74
CA GLU A 216 10.19 -30.02 -1.33
C GLU A 216 11.26 -29.30 -2.15
N GLU A 217 10.94 -28.94 -3.40
CA GLU A 217 11.86 -28.23 -4.29
C GLU A 217 12.03 -26.78 -3.83
N ARG A 218 10.93 -26.15 -3.36
CA ARG A 218 10.95 -24.79 -2.79
C ARG A 218 11.73 -24.72 -1.48
N THR A 219 11.63 -25.73 -0.62
CA THR A 219 12.40 -25.75 0.63
C THR A 219 13.90 -25.89 0.37
N LYS A 220 14.29 -26.68 -0.63
CA LYS A 220 15.70 -26.84 -1.03
C LYS A 220 16.27 -25.54 -1.64
N GLU A 221 15.49 -24.83 -2.46
CA GLU A 221 15.90 -23.52 -2.97
C GLU A 221 16.08 -22.47 -1.85
N ILE A 222 15.19 -22.47 -0.85
CA ILE A 222 15.29 -21.55 0.30
C ILE A 222 16.52 -21.88 1.16
N GLU A 223 16.85 -23.15 1.37
CA GLU A 223 18.06 -23.57 2.10
C GLU A 223 19.35 -23.17 1.37
N LEU A 224 19.39 -23.33 0.04
CA LEU A 224 20.52 -22.94 -0.80
C LEU A 224 20.78 -21.43 -0.77
N ILE A 225 19.71 -20.63 -0.72
CA ILE A 225 19.80 -19.17 -0.53
C ILE A 225 20.35 -18.86 0.86
N ARG A 226 19.87 -19.54 1.91
CA ARG A 226 20.32 -19.31 3.29
C ARG A 226 21.81 -19.64 3.48
N GLU A 227 22.29 -20.70 2.85
CA GLU A 227 23.69 -21.10 2.87
C GLU A 227 24.58 -20.08 2.14
N LYS A 228 24.13 -19.60 0.96
CA LYS A 228 24.84 -18.57 0.20
C LYS A 228 25.03 -17.25 0.97
N TYR A 229 24.05 -16.85 1.79
CA TYR A 229 24.13 -15.62 2.58
C TYR A 229 24.86 -15.78 3.92
N ASN A 230 24.85 -16.97 4.53
CA ASN A 230 25.62 -17.25 5.75
C ASN A 230 27.14 -17.35 5.51
N VAL A 231 27.58 -17.75 4.32
CA VAL A 231 29.02 -17.76 3.97
C VAL A 231 29.57 -16.34 3.80
N LEU A 232 28.72 -15.35 3.48
CA LEU A 232 29.15 -13.96 3.23
C LEU A 232 29.24 -13.11 4.53
N SER A 233 28.64 -13.55 5.64
CA SER A 233 28.63 -12.83 6.92
C SER A 233 29.76 -13.23 7.89
N GLY A 234 30.64 -14.14 7.49
CA GLY A 234 31.74 -14.67 8.30
C GLY A 234 32.96 -13.75 8.46
N LEU A 235 32.80 -12.45 8.74
CA LEU A 235 33.91 -11.59 9.19
C LEU A 235 33.83 -11.36 10.70
N THR A 236 34.51 -12.26 11.42
CA THR A 236 35.13 -12.06 12.75
C THR A 236 34.26 -11.48 13.87
N GLU A 237 33.59 -12.39 14.57
CA GLU A 237 33.07 -12.18 15.92
C GLU A 237 34.20 -12.43 16.95
N SER A 238 34.83 -11.36 17.43
CA SER A 238 35.75 -11.41 18.57
C SER A 238 34.98 -11.08 19.86
N LYS A 239 34.86 -12.08 20.72
CA LYS A 239 34.30 -12.00 22.08
C LYS A 239 35.20 -11.17 23.01
N GLU A 240 34.65 -10.12 23.63
CA GLU A 240 34.68 -9.90 25.08
C GLU A 240 33.83 -8.68 25.51
N PRO A 241 33.19 -8.69 26.69
CA PRO A 241 32.17 -7.71 27.06
C PRO A 241 32.75 -6.58 27.92
N THR A 242 32.84 -5.37 27.38
CA THR A 242 33.09 -4.18 28.20
C THR A 242 31.78 -3.51 28.61
N LYS A 243 31.47 -3.68 29.90
CA LYS A 243 30.37 -3.08 30.65
C LYS A 243 30.55 -1.55 30.69
N TYR A 244 29.69 -0.79 30.01
CA TYR A 244 29.60 0.66 30.21
C TYR A 244 28.18 1.08 30.60
N VAL A 245 28.13 1.77 31.73
CA VAL A 245 26.96 2.32 32.40
C VAL A 245 26.43 3.50 31.59
N LEU A 246 25.20 3.40 31.09
CA LEU A 246 24.52 4.46 30.37
C LEU A 246 24.00 5.51 31.37
N LYS A 247 24.68 6.67 31.45
CA LYS A 247 24.19 7.84 32.19
C LYS A 247 23.26 8.64 31.28
N LYS A 248 21.95 8.53 31.54
CA LYS A 248 20.88 9.30 30.89
C LYS A 248 21.15 10.80 31.03
N LYS A 249 21.34 11.49 29.90
CA LYS A 249 21.11 12.93 29.77
C LYS A 249 20.19 13.16 28.59
N GLU A 250 18.99 13.64 28.91
CA GLU A 250 18.12 14.36 28.00
C GLU A 250 18.84 15.62 27.51
N SER A 251 18.90 15.81 26.18
CA SER A 251 18.72 17.12 25.56
C SER A 251 18.77 17.04 24.03
N GLN A 252 17.70 17.58 23.43
CA GLN A 252 17.70 18.47 22.26
C GLN A 252 18.18 17.90 20.92
N VAL A 253 17.20 17.44 20.15
CA VAL A 253 17.30 17.18 18.71
C VAL A 253 17.30 18.53 17.98
N GLN A 254 18.48 18.94 17.50
CA GLN A 254 18.63 19.91 16.42
C GLN A 254 18.77 19.15 15.10
N LYS A 255 17.84 19.47 14.20
CA LYS A 255 18.08 19.85 12.79
C LYS A 255 19.21 19.11 12.07
N GLU A 256 18.82 18.20 11.17
CA GLU A 256 19.69 17.77 10.09
C GLU A 256 18.99 17.83 8.73
N GLU A 257 19.84 18.17 7.78
CA GLU A 257 19.64 18.82 6.51
C GLU A 257 19.39 17.77 5.42
N ILE A 258 18.24 17.82 4.74
CA ILE A 258 18.02 17.03 3.53
C ILE A 258 18.01 17.99 2.33
N SER A 259 19.16 17.99 1.66
CA SER A 259 19.41 18.23 0.24
C SER A 259 18.44 19.14 -0.54
N LYS A 260 19.00 20.30 -0.88
CA LYS A 260 18.64 21.22 -1.98
C LYS A 260 18.23 20.51 -3.28
N PRO A 261 17.11 20.89 -3.90
CA PRO A 261 16.94 20.83 -5.35
C PRO A 261 17.05 22.23 -5.97
N GLU A 262 18.01 22.31 -6.88
CA GLU A 262 18.00 22.99 -8.18
C GLU A 262 17.00 24.15 -8.42
N ASN A 263 17.58 25.31 -8.70
CA ASN A 263 16.92 26.56 -9.08
C ASN A 263 16.15 26.38 -10.41
N ILE A 264 14.82 26.53 -10.35
CA ILE A 264 13.98 26.75 -11.53
C ILE A 264 13.43 28.18 -11.43
N GLU A 265 14.06 29.09 -12.16
CA GLU A 265 13.51 30.41 -12.45
C GLU A 265 12.27 30.24 -13.34
N LEU A 266 11.06 30.49 -12.83
CA LEU A 266 9.89 30.74 -13.68
C LEU A 266 8.93 31.74 -13.02
N THR A 267 8.75 32.81 -13.78
CA THR A 267 7.85 33.95 -13.66
C THR A 267 6.37 33.58 -13.49
N GLY A 268 5.68 34.34 -12.63
CA GLY A 268 4.24 34.24 -12.33
C GLY A 268 3.99 33.95 -10.86
N ASP A 269 3.07 34.67 -10.22
CA ASP A 269 2.78 34.62 -8.78
C ASP A 269 2.24 33.24 -8.33
N LYS A 270 3.14 32.26 -8.22
CA LYS A 270 2.82 30.90 -7.80
C LYS A 270 2.59 30.88 -6.30
N LYS A 271 1.34 30.66 -5.89
CA LYS A 271 1.00 30.43 -4.49
C LYS A 271 1.58 29.10 -4.03
N THR A 272 2.27 29.10 -2.90
CA THR A 272 2.82 27.90 -2.28
C THR A 272 2.19 27.67 -0.92
N VAL A 273 2.11 26.41 -0.51
CA VAL A 273 1.61 26.00 0.82
C VAL A 273 2.54 24.98 1.45
N ILE A 274 2.68 25.05 2.78
CA ILE A 274 3.51 24.15 3.57
C ILE A 274 2.62 23.22 4.40
N VAL A 275 2.92 21.92 4.36
CA VAL A 275 2.22 20.93 5.18
C VAL A 275 2.61 21.07 6.66
N VAL A 276 1.64 21.32 7.55
CA VAL A 276 1.91 21.56 8.98
C VAL A 276 1.75 20.30 9.83
N THR A 277 0.92 19.36 9.38
CA THR A 277 0.66 18.11 10.11
C THR A 277 1.71 17.05 9.78
N LYS A 278 1.93 16.10 10.71
CA LYS A 278 2.92 15.00 10.55
C LYS A 278 2.81 14.29 9.20
N SER A 279 1.57 14.06 8.76
CA SER A 279 1.22 13.47 7.48
C SER A 279 -0.10 14.07 7.01
N ALA A 280 -0.14 14.59 5.79
CA ALA A 280 -1.36 15.03 5.13
C ALA A 280 -1.72 14.10 3.98
N THR A 281 -3.02 13.88 3.78
CA THR A 281 -3.54 13.05 2.68
C THR A 281 -3.96 13.94 1.54
N ILE A 282 -3.46 13.66 0.34
CA ILE A 282 -3.89 14.26 -0.92
C ILE A 282 -4.95 13.35 -1.51
N ARG A 283 -6.08 13.93 -1.92
CA ARG A 283 -7.25 13.19 -2.41
C ARG A 283 -7.56 13.49 -3.87
N THR A 284 -8.36 12.64 -4.51
CA THR A 284 -8.78 12.80 -5.90
C THR A 284 -9.71 14.00 -6.10
N ASP A 285 -10.62 14.25 -5.14
CA ASP A 285 -11.57 15.36 -5.15
C ASP A 285 -11.55 16.17 -3.85
N HIS A 286 -12.12 17.38 -3.88
CA HIS A 286 -12.23 18.36 -2.77
C HIS A 286 -13.25 17.94 -1.69
N SER A 287 -13.25 16.67 -1.28
CA SER A 287 -14.16 16.11 -0.27
C SER A 287 -13.40 15.23 0.72
N LEU A 288 -13.96 15.05 1.92
CA LEU A 288 -13.41 14.09 2.89
C LEU A 288 -13.72 12.64 2.53
N ASN A 289 -14.73 12.41 1.68
CA ASN A 289 -15.19 11.09 1.26
C ASN A 289 -14.52 10.60 -0.03
N SER A 290 -13.73 11.44 -0.70
CA SER A 290 -13.03 11.08 -1.94
C SER A 290 -11.84 10.15 -1.67
N GLU A 291 -11.41 9.41 -2.68
CA GLU A 291 -10.34 8.44 -2.52
C GLU A 291 -8.98 9.12 -2.22
N PRO A 292 -8.17 8.57 -1.28
CA PRO A 292 -6.81 9.06 -1.04
C PRO A 292 -5.91 8.69 -2.21
N LEU A 293 -5.25 9.69 -2.81
CA LEU A 293 -4.32 9.51 -3.92
C LEU A 293 -2.90 9.22 -3.43
N THR A 294 -2.44 10.00 -2.44
CA THR A 294 -1.09 9.87 -1.86
C THR A 294 -1.02 10.57 -0.50
N TRP A 295 0.10 10.42 0.20
CA TRP A 295 0.39 11.10 1.46
C TRP A 295 1.66 11.94 1.33
N VAL A 296 1.67 13.08 2.01
CA VAL A 296 2.81 14.00 2.09
C VAL A 296 3.19 14.25 3.53
N SER A 297 4.50 14.29 3.78
CA SER A 297 5.08 14.53 5.10
C SER A 297 5.00 16.00 5.49
N GLN A 298 5.10 16.27 6.79
CA GLN A 298 5.24 17.62 7.34
C GLN A 298 6.42 18.37 6.72
N GLY A 299 6.25 19.68 6.48
CA GLY A 299 7.31 20.57 6.00
C GLY A 299 7.51 20.57 4.48
N VAL A 300 6.81 19.71 3.75
CA VAL A 300 6.84 19.72 2.28
C VAL A 300 6.14 20.98 1.75
N ILE A 301 6.80 21.67 0.83
CA ILE A 301 6.28 22.84 0.12
C ILE A 301 5.60 22.34 -1.17
N LEU A 302 4.34 22.72 -1.36
CA LEU A 302 3.54 22.33 -2.51
C LEU A 302 3.12 23.57 -3.30
N GLU A 303 3.13 23.45 -4.62
CA GLU A 303 2.64 24.49 -5.53
C GLU A 303 1.11 24.38 -5.67
N VAL A 304 0.42 25.49 -5.40
CA VAL A 304 -1.05 25.59 -5.52
C VAL A 304 -1.40 26.06 -6.92
N LYS A 305 -2.18 25.24 -7.63
CA LYS A 305 -2.76 25.59 -8.94
C LYS A 305 -4.14 26.22 -8.84
N ASP A 306 -4.94 25.79 -7.87
CA ASP A 306 -6.34 26.22 -7.75
C ASP A 306 -6.83 26.19 -6.30
N GLU A 307 -7.90 26.94 -6.02
CA GLU A 307 -8.54 27.04 -4.71
C GLU A 307 -10.04 26.77 -4.84
N PHE A 308 -10.58 25.89 -4.00
CA PHE A 308 -12.02 25.57 -4.00
C PHE A 308 -12.58 25.71 -2.59
N ILE A 309 -13.78 26.28 -2.48
CA ILE A 309 -14.52 26.40 -1.22
C ILE A 309 -15.79 25.57 -1.36
N ASP A 310 -15.92 24.58 -0.49
CA ASP A 310 -17.08 23.68 -0.43
C ASP A 310 -18.29 24.36 0.23
N GLU A 311 -19.48 23.77 0.07
CA GLU A 311 -20.75 24.25 0.66
C GLU A 311 -20.68 24.38 2.19
N ALA A 312 -19.83 23.57 2.83
CA ALA A 312 -19.53 23.63 4.25
C ALA A 312 -18.51 24.72 4.64
N ASN A 313 -18.21 25.66 3.74
CA ASN A 313 -17.20 26.71 3.88
C ASN A 313 -15.79 26.16 4.21
N LYS A 314 -15.47 24.98 3.69
CA LYS A 314 -14.16 24.33 3.84
C LYS A 314 -13.34 24.63 2.60
N LYS A 315 -12.15 25.17 2.79
CA LYS A 315 -11.24 25.51 1.70
C LYS A 315 -10.31 24.34 1.36
N TRP A 316 -10.11 24.13 0.07
CA TRP A 316 -9.28 23.10 -0.51
C TRP A 316 -8.31 23.72 -1.52
N TYR A 317 -7.10 23.20 -1.55
CA TYR A 317 -6.07 23.61 -2.49
C TYR A 317 -5.81 22.47 -3.47
N LYS A 318 -5.86 22.78 -4.77
CA LYS A 318 -5.40 21.87 -5.81
C LYS A 318 -3.90 22.02 -5.95
N ILE A 319 -3.16 20.95 -5.69
CA ILE A 319 -1.70 20.93 -5.68
C ILE A 319 -1.16 19.97 -6.74
N LEU A 320 0.06 20.25 -7.21
CA LEU A 320 0.83 19.34 -8.05
C LEU A 320 1.93 18.71 -7.19
N THR A 321 1.93 17.38 -7.13
CA THR A 321 2.96 16.62 -6.40
C THR A 321 4.23 16.53 -7.24
N SER A 322 5.39 16.32 -6.61
CA SER A 322 6.68 16.05 -7.30
C SER A 322 6.58 14.94 -8.36
N ASP A 323 5.68 13.98 -8.13
CA ASP A 323 5.43 12.84 -9.02
C ASP A 323 4.59 13.20 -10.26
N GLY A 324 4.27 14.48 -10.46
CA GLY A 324 3.45 14.98 -11.57
C GLY A 324 1.95 14.72 -11.42
N LYS A 325 1.51 14.19 -10.28
CA LYS A 325 0.09 13.94 -9.97
C LYS A 325 -0.57 15.17 -9.37
N GLU A 326 -1.78 15.47 -9.83
CA GLU A 326 -2.63 16.52 -9.28
C GLU A 326 -3.60 15.94 -8.25
N GLY A 327 -3.84 16.67 -7.17
CA GLY A 327 -4.84 16.29 -6.18
C GLY A 327 -5.23 17.44 -5.26
N TRP A 328 -6.17 17.17 -4.37
CA TRP A 328 -6.72 18.15 -3.44
C TRP A 328 -6.23 17.91 -2.02
N ILE A 329 -5.84 18.99 -1.35
CA ILE A 329 -5.44 18.99 0.05
C ILE A 329 -6.27 20.02 0.83
N ALA A 330 -6.74 19.66 2.02
CA ALA A 330 -7.56 20.54 2.83
C ALA A 330 -6.73 21.68 3.44
N GLU A 331 -7.29 22.89 3.52
CA GLU A 331 -6.63 24.04 4.16
C GLU A 331 -6.20 23.74 5.60
N LYS A 332 -7.01 22.98 6.35
CA LYS A 332 -6.75 22.64 7.76
C LYS A 332 -5.37 21.99 8.00
N VAL A 333 -4.80 21.33 7.00
CA VAL A 333 -3.53 20.60 7.13
C VAL A 333 -2.32 21.35 6.56
N VAL A 334 -2.54 22.51 5.94
CA VAL A 334 -1.50 23.33 5.31
C VAL A 334 -1.53 24.78 5.82
N LYS A 335 -0.42 25.50 5.65
CA LYS A 335 -0.34 26.95 5.88
C LYS A 335 0.37 27.61 4.71
N GLN A 336 -0.10 28.80 4.34
CA GLN A 336 0.66 29.66 3.43
C GLN A 336 1.88 30.21 4.20
N PRO A 337 3.08 30.19 3.59
CA PRO A 337 4.30 30.68 4.21
C PRO A 337 4.29 32.17 4.52
#